data_AF-A0A6A8LTH6-F1
#
_entry.id   AF-A0A6A8LTH6-F1
#
_cell.length_a   1.000
_cell.length_b   1.000
_cell.length_c   1.000
_cell.angle_alpha   90.00
_cell.angle_beta   90.00
_cell.angle_gamma   90.00
#
_symmetry.space_group_name_H-M   'P 1'
#
loop_
_entity.id
_entity.type
_entity.pdbx_description
1 polymer ?
#
loop_
_entity_poly.entity_id
_entity_poly.type
_entity_poly.pdbx_seq_one_letter_code
_entity_poly.pdbx_strand_id
1 'polypeptide(L)'
;MQQKPLLLDIKHGFNFRDLGSYKTLDGRKIKKHKILRSANLAYLSERDVNYLEDYGLRYDVDFRSISEKEVEPDRISNNVHYH
;
A
#
# COMPACT_ATOMS: atom_id res chain seq x y z
N MET A 1 -5.80 24.56 -4.24
CA MET A 1 -4.62 23.68 -4.36
C MET A 1 -5.09 22.24 -4.31
N GLN A 2 -4.87 21.47 -5.38
CA GLN A 2 -5.34 20.08 -5.47
C GLN A 2 -4.45 19.19 -4.59
N GLN A 3 -5.07 18.43 -3.68
CA GLN A 3 -4.34 17.45 -2.86
C GLN A 3 -3.95 16.29 -3.78
N LYS A 4 -2.65 16.07 -3.97
CA LYS A 4 -2.13 15.00 -4.82
C LYS A 4 -1.38 13.99 -3.95
N PRO A 5 -1.74 12.70 -4.00
CA PRO A 5 -1.03 11.67 -3.25
C PRO A 5 0.36 11.45 -3.85
N LEU A 6 1.30 11.05 -3.02
CA LEU A 6 2.63 10.67 -3.48
C LEU A 6 2.54 9.31 -4.17
N LEU A 7 2.89 9.25 -5.46
CA LEU A 7 3.01 8.00 -6.18
C LEU A 7 4.24 7.25 -5.67
N LEU A 8 4.07 5.98 -5.32
CA LEU A 8 5.19 5.14 -4.94
C LEU A 8 5.83 4.54 -6.18
N ASP A 9 7.14 4.32 -6.12
CA ASP A 9 7.89 3.74 -7.21
C ASP A 9 7.76 2.22 -7.18
N ILE A 10 6.62 1.68 -7.59
CA ILE A 10 6.32 0.25 -7.70
C ILE A 10 6.24 -0.13 -9.17
N LYS A 11 6.93 -1.20 -9.58
CA LYS A 11 7.03 -1.58 -10.99
C LYS A 11 5.99 -2.62 -11.42
N HIS A 12 5.67 -3.58 -10.56
CA HIS A 12 4.78 -4.70 -10.88
C HIS A 12 3.50 -4.68 -10.05
N GLY A 13 3.05 -3.49 -9.67
CA GLY A 13 1.86 -3.28 -8.86
C GLY A 13 1.13 -2.03 -9.29
N PHE A 14 -0.17 -1.98 -9.04
CA PHE A 14 -1.03 -0.93 -9.54
C PHE A 14 -1.55 -0.02 -8.42
N ASN A 15 -1.72 1.27 -8.75
CA ASN A 15 -2.35 2.27 -7.88
C ASN A 15 -1.67 2.56 -6.52
N PHE A 16 -0.39 2.20 -6.34
CA PHE A 16 0.37 2.45 -5.11
C PHE A 16 0.59 3.94 -4.83
N ARG A 17 0.09 4.39 -3.68
CA ARG A 17 0.10 5.78 -3.26
C ARG A 17 0.26 5.91 -1.75
N ASP A 18 1.05 6.88 -1.31
CA ASP A 18 0.99 7.38 0.06
C ASP A 18 -0.04 8.53 0.13
N LEU A 19 -1.01 8.37 1.03
CA LEU A 19 -2.08 9.33 1.26
C LEU A 19 -1.69 10.46 2.22
N GLY A 20 -0.42 10.52 2.62
CA GLY A 20 0.14 11.59 3.42
C GLY A 20 -0.19 12.97 2.86
N SER A 21 -0.40 13.92 3.76
CA SER A 21 -0.82 15.30 3.48
C SER A 21 -2.29 15.49 3.06
N TYR A 22 -3.06 14.41 2.90
CA TYR A 22 -4.51 14.52 2.70
C TYR A 22 -5.15 15.20 3.90
N LYS A 23 -6.04 16.16 3.63
CA LYS A 23 -6.77 16.90 4.65
C LYS A 23 -8.00 16.11 5.07
N THR A 24 -8.14 15.87 6.37
CA THR A 24 -9.33 15.26 6.98
C THR A 24 -10.46 16.27 7.09
N LEU A 25 -11.68 15.81 7.36
CA LEU A 25 -12.86 16.67 7.48
C LEU A 25 -12.73 17.73 8.60
N ASP A 26 -12.01 17.40 9.66
CA ASP A 26 -11.69 18.29 10.79
C ASP A 26 -10.47 19.21 10.52
N GLY A 27 -9.94 19.18 9.30
CA GLY A 27 -8.88 20.06 8.84
C GLY A 27 -7.45 19.66 9.18
N ARG A 28 -7.24 18.55 9.88
CA ARG A 28 -5.91 17.95 10.09
C ARG A 28 -5.38 17.34 8.80
N LYS A 29 -4.10 16.94 8.79
CA LYS A 29 -3.47 16.24 7.68
C LYS A 29 -2.99 14.87 8.09
N ILE A 30 -3.16 13.88 7.22
CA ILE A 30 -2.55 12.56 7.38
C ILE A 30 -1.03 12.72 7.39
N LYS A 31 -0.35 12.13 8.38
CA LYS A 31 1.12 12.09 8.40
C LYS A 31 1.60 11.19 7.24
N LYS A 32 2.70 11.57 6.58
CA LYS A 32 3.33 10.73 5.55
C LYS A 32 3.77 9.39 6.16
N HIS A 33 3.86 8.36 5.31
CA HIS A 33 4.27 7.00 5.67
C HIS A 33 3.37 6.37 6.73
N LYS A 34 2.09 6.72 6.75
CA LYS A 34 1.10 6.14 7.67
C LYS A 34 -0.02 5.37 7.01
N ILE A 35 -0.46 5.80 5.82
CA ILE A 35 -1.52 5.12 5.09
C ILE A 35 -1.11 5.02 3.63
N LEU A 36 -0.96 3.79 3.18
CA LEU A 36 -0.77 3.44 1.78
C LEU A 36 -2.10 2.93 1.20
N ARG A 37 -2.28 3.11 -0.10
CA ARG A 37 -3.36 2.49 -0.86
C ARG A 37 -2.79 1.92 -2.15
N SER A 38 -3.25 0.74 -2.55
CA SER A 38 -2.91 0.06 -3.79
C SER A 38 -4.12 -0.67 -4.39
N ALA A 39 -3.92 -1.33 -5.53
CA ALA A 39 -4.72 -2.49 -5.94
C ALA A 39 -4.21 -3.76 -5.21
N ASN A 40 -4.43 -4.96 -5.79
CA ASN A 40 -3.85 -6.21 -5.27
C ASN A 40 -2.31 -6.19 -5.23
N LEU A 41 -1.71 -7.06 -4.42
CA LEU A 41 -0.26 -7.18 -4.28
C LEU A 41 0.30 -8.49 -4.88
N ALA A 42 -0.53 -9.28 -5.55
CA ALA A 42 -0.16 -10.60 -6.08
C ALA A 42 0.94 -10.58 -7.16
N TYR A 43 1.16 -9.43 -7.80
CA TYR A 43 2.11 -9.28 -8.90
C TYR A 43 3.43 -8.62 -8.50
N LEU A 44 3.60 -8.26 -7.23
CA LEU A 44 4.81 -7.58 -6.78
C LEU A 44 6.07 -8.41 -7.04
N SER A 45 7.06 -7.77 -7.65
CA SER A 45 8.42 -8.33 -7.77
C SER A 45 9.13 -8.28 -6.42
N GLU A 46 10.20 -9.06 -6.24
CA GLU A 46 11.04 -9.00 -5.03
C GLU A 46 11.56 -7.58 -4.76
N ARG A 47 11.90 -6.84 -5.81
CA ARG A 47 12.31 -5.44 -5.73
C ARG A 47 11.21 -4.56 -5.16
N ASP A 48 9.96 -4.80 -5.56
CA ASP A 48 8.81 -4.01 -5.08
C ASP A 48 8.47 -4.36 -3.62
N VAL A 49 8.60 -5.64 -3.25
CA VAL A 49 8.46 -6.09 -1.85
C VAL A 49 9.51 -5.42 -0.97
N ASN A 50 10.79 -5.45 -1.37
CA ASN A 50 11.88 -4.81 -0.63
C ASN A 50 11.68 -3.29 -0.54
N TYR A 51 11.24 -2.65 -1.63
CA TYR A 51 10.92 -1.23 -1.63
C TYR A 51 9.85 -0.89 -0.59
N LEU A 52 8.77 -1.67 -0.49
CA LEU A 52 7.70 -1.44 0.49
C LEU A 52 8.17 -1.70 1.92
N GLU A 53 9.02 -2.71 2.12
CA GLU A 53 9.64 -3.01 3.42
C GLU A 53 10.52 -1.85 3.90
N ASP A 54 11.39 -1.33 3.03
CA ASP A 54 12.24 -0.17 3.28
C ASP A 54 11.42 1.12 3.48
N TYR A 55 10.31 1.26 2.76
CA TYR A 55 9.36 2.36 2.95
C TYR A 55 8.68 2.31 4.33
N GLY A 56 8.67 1.15 4.98
CA GLY A 56 8.12 0.95 6.32
C GLY A 56 6.74 0.29 6.36
N LEU A 57 6.33 -0.42 5.29
CA LEU A 57 5.12 -1.25 5.31
C LEU A 57 5.28 -2.35 6.36
N ARG A 58 4.33 -2.45 7.29
CA ARG A 58 4.33 -3.46 8.37
C ARG A 58 2.98 -4.14 8.57
N TYR A 59 1.92 -3.59 7.98
CA TYR A 59 0.57 -4.12 8.06
C TYR A 59 -0.05 -4.08 6.68
N ASP A 60 -0.61 -5.19 6.26
CA ASP A 60 -1.41 -5.32 5.05
C ASP A 60 -2.85 -5.65 5.47
N VAL A 61 -3.81 -4.91 4.93
CA VAL A 61 -5.24 -5.06 5.27
C VAL A 61 -5.97 -5.32 3.95
N ASP A 62 -6.30 -6.58 3.72
CA ASP A 62 -6.78 -7.02 2.43
C ASP A 62 -8.31 -7.14 2.43
N PHE A 63 -8.94 -6.16 1.77
CA PHE A 63 -10.40 -6.06 1.66
C PHE A 63 -11.02 -6.97 0.58
N ARG A 64 -10.22 -7.77 -0.13
CA ARG A 64 -10.73 -8.67 -1.17
C ARG A 64 -11.55 -9.82 -0.57
N SER A 65 -12.40 -10.44 -1.38
CA SER A 65 -13.09 -11.67 -1.00
C SER A 65 -12.10 -12.82 -0.79
N ILE A 66 -12.50 -13.85 -0.05
CA ILE A 66 -11.70 -15.06 0.17
C ILE A 66 -11.27 -15.69 -1.17
N SER A 67 -12.20 -15.78 -2.13
CA SER A 67 -11.90 -16.34 -3.46
C SER A 67 -10.85 -15.54 -4.23
N GLU A 68 -10.88 -14.20 -4.14
CA GLU A 68 -9.87 -13.35 -4.80
C GLU A 68 -8.48 -13.55 -4.15
N LYS A 69 -8.43 -13.70 -2.82
CA LYS A 69 -7.19 -13.97 -2.07
C LYS A 69 -6.57 -15.32 -2.41
N GLU A 70 -7.39 -16.34 -2.61
CA GLU A 70 -6.93 -17.69 -2.96
C GLU A 70 -6.36 -17.74 -4.39
N VAL A 71 -6.98 -17.02 -5.34
CA VAL A 71 -6.53 -16.98 -6.74
C VAL A 71 -5.30 -16.09 -6.92
N GLU A 72 -5.26 -14.95 -6.21
CA GLU A 72 -4.20 -13.95 -6.32
C GLU A 72 -3.63 -13.61 -4.93
N PRO A 73 -2.90 -14.52 -4.26
CA PRO A 73 -2.37 -14.25 -2.92
C PRO A 73 -1.35 -13.13 -2.94
N ASP A 74 -1.34 -12.30 -1.90
CA ASP A 74 -0.42 -11.16 -1.82
C ASP A 74 1.04 -11.61 -1.67
N ARG A 75 1.92 -10.94 -2.42
CA ARG A 75 3.37 -11.12 -2.34
C ARG A 75 3.95 -10.01 -1.49
N ILE A 76 4.15 -10.29 -0.21
CA ILE A 76 4.66 -9.33 0.78
C ILE A 76 5.80 -9.97 1.59
N SER A 77 6.60 -9.13 2.26
CA SER A 77 7.68 -9.61 3.13
C SER A 77 7.11 -10.32 4.37
N ASN A 78 7.83 -11.31 4.89
CA ASN A 78 7.46 -12.04 6.10
C ASN A 78 7.37 -11.14 7.35
N ASN A 79 7.95 -9.93 7.29
CA ASN A 79 7.88 -8.93 8.35
C ASN A 79 6.59 -8.09 8.34
N VAL A 80 5.68 -8.37 7.40
CA VAL A 80 4.37 -7.71 7.29
C VAL A 80 3.30 -8.57 7.94
N HIS A 81 2.52 -7.96 8.84
CA HIS A 81 1.34 -8.59 9.43
C HIS A 81 0.15 -8.46 8.48
N TYR A 82 -0.37 -9.60 8.02
CA TYR A 82 -1.52 -9.66 7.12
C TYR A 82 -2.84 -9.75 7.90
N HIS A 83 -3.84 -8.98 7.47
CA HIS A 83 -5.18 -8.88 8.05
C HIS A 83 -6.29 -9.03 7.00
#